data_AF-B7ASM9-F1
#
_entry.id   AF-B7ASM9-F1
#
_cell.length_a   1.000
_cell.length_b   1.000
_cell.length_c   1.000
_cell.angle_alpha   90.00
_cell.angle_beta   90.00
_cell.angle_gamma   90.00
#
_symmetry.space_group_name_H-M   'P 1'
#
loop_
_entity.id
_entity.type
_entity.pdbx_description
1 polymer ?
#
loop_
_entity_poly.entity_id
_entity_poly.type
_entity_poly.pdbx_seq_one_letter_code
_entity_poly.pdbx_strand_id
1 'polypeptide(L)'
;MPILAHPTLYHLGNDVMRDMLAALKADGLAGMECIYSTYTMGEEIQMRRLAKEFGLIPSGGSDFHGANKPSISLGTGKGHLFVPESILEPIRKHAH
;
A
#
# COMPACT_ATOMS: atom_id res chain seq x y z
N MET A 1 -3.20 -6.10 -12.33
CA MET A 1 -2.25 -6.55 -11.29
C MET A 1 -2.92 -6.54 -9.92
N PRO A 2 -2.95 -7.65 -9.16
CA PRO A 2 -3.48 -7.67 -7.79
C PRO A 2 -2.60 -6.88 -6.81
N ILE A 3 -3.22 -5.96 -6.06
CA ILE A 3 -2.56 -5.12 -5.04
C ILE A 3 -3.32 -5.27 -3.72
N LEU A 4 -2.60 -5.56 -2.63
CA LEU A 4 -3.17 -5.56 -1.28
C LEU A 4 -3.29 -4.12 -0.77
N ALA A 5 -4.52 -3.63 -0.62
CA ALA A 5 -4.79 -2.27 -0.14
C ALA A 5 -4.70 -2.18 1.39
N HIS A 6 -4.25 -1.03 1.89
CA HIS A 6 -4.27 -0.58 3.29
C HIS A 6 -4.11 -1.69 4.36
N PRO A 7 -3.04 -2.51 4.31
CA PRO A 7 -2.88 -3.68 5.19
C PRO A 7 -2.85 -3.38 6.70
N THR A 8 -2.46 -2.16 7.12
CA THR A 8 -2.43 -1.82 8.55
C THR A 8 -3.83 -1.69 9.15
N LEU A 9 -4.87 -1.46 8.33
CA LEU A 9 -6.26 -1.41 8.78
C LEU A 9 -6.82 -2.78 9.19
N TYR A 10 -6.12 -3.87 8.90
CA TYR A 10 -6.51 -5.21 9.34
C TYR A 10 -6.16 -5.47 10.80
N HIS A 11 -5.36 -4.59 11.43
CA HIS A 11 -4.94 -4.71 12.84
C HIS A 11 -4.31 -6.07 13.18
N LEU A 12 -3.64 -6.68 12.21
CA LEU A 12 -2.98 -7.98 12.37
C LEU A 12 -1.62 -7.79 13.03
N GLY A 13 -1.24 -8.75 13.87
CA GLY A 13 0.14 -8.86 14.35
C GLY A 13 1.12 -9.15 13.20
N ASN A 14 2.40 -8.84 13.43
CA ASN A 14 3.44 -8.97 12.39
C ASN A 14 3.52 -10.38 11.79
N ASP A 15 3.43 -11.44 12.59
CA ASP A 15 3.53 -12.82 12.08
C ASP A 15 2.34 -13.17 11.18
N VAL A 16 1.14 -12.82 11.60
CA VAL A 16 -0.10 -13.05 10.83
C VAL A 16 -0.08 -12.25 9.52
N MET A 17 0.42 -11.02 9.53
CA MET A 17 0.62 -10.21 8.32
C MET A 17 1.55 -10.92 7.33
N ARG A 18 2.65 -11.50 7.83
CA ARG A 18 3.64 -12.20 6.99
C ARG A 18 3.10 -13.49 6.42
N ASP A 19 2.37 -14.27 7.21
CA ASP A 19 1.74 -15.51 6.75
C ASP A 19 0.71 -15.22 5.65
N MET A 20 -0.10 -14.18 5.83
CA MET A 20 -1.05 -13.73 4.80
C MET A 20 -0.32 -13.28 3.53
N LEU A 21 0.73 -12.47 3.65
CA LEU A 21 1.52 -12.02 2.49
C LEU A 21 2.18 -13.21 1.77
N ALA A 22 2.68 -14.22 2.50
CA ALA A 22 3.26 -15.42 1.92
C ALA A 22 2.22 -16.22 1.11
N ALA A 23 1.04 -16.45 1.70
CA ALA A 23 -0.04 -17.16 1.03
C ALA A 23 -0.51 -16.41 -0.22
N LEU A 24 -0.81 -15.11 -0.09
CA LEU A 24 -1.26 -14.30 -1.22
C LEU A 24 -0.20 -14.19 -2.31
N LYS A 25 1.09 -14.13 -1.95
CA LYS A 25 2.18 -14.12 -2.92
C LYS A 25 2.24 -15.42 -3.71
N ALA A 26 2.04 -16.57 -3.07
CA ALA A 26 1.95 -17.85 -3.74
C ALA A 26 0.77 -17.90 -4.73
N ASP A 27 -0.32 -17.20 -4.41
CA ASP A 27 -1.53 -17.08 -5.26
C ASP A 27 -1.45 -15.97 -6.33
N GLY A 28 -0.30 -15.29 -6.46
CA GLY A 28 -0.07 -14.29 -7.52
C GLY A 28 -0.22 -12.83 -7.11
N LEU A 29 -0.19 -12.52 -5.81
CA LEU A 29 -0.10 -11.13 -5.33
C LEU A 29 1.17 -10.46 -5.88
N ALA A 30 0.98 -9.30 -6.48
CA ALA A 30 2.03 -8.61 -7.21
C ALA A 30 2.45 -7.28 -6.58
N GLY A 31 1.56 -6.64 -5.80
CA GLY A 31 1.89 -5.42 -5.07
C GLY A 31 1.16 -5.27 -3.74
N MET A 32 1.55 -4.24 -2.98
CA MET A 32 0.88 -3.84 -1.75
C MET A 32 0.92 -2.32 -1.57
N GLU A 33 -0.03 -1.76 -0.83
CA GLU A 33 -0.09 -0.34 -0.51
C GLU A 33 0.87 -0.01 0.64
N CYS A 34 1.83 0.85 0.35
CA CYS A 34 2.88 1.27 1.29
C CYS A 34 2.79 2.74 1.67
N ILE A 35 1.97 3.52 0.96
CA ILE A 35 1.77 4.95 1.16
C ILE A 35 0.27 5.19 1.24
N TYR A 36 -0.21 5.70 2.37
CA TYR A 36 -1.63 5.85 2.61
C TYR A 36 -1.90 7.07 3.49
N SER A 37 -3.02 7.76 3.25
CA SER A 37 -3.37 9.04 3.91
C SER A 37 -3.44 9.00 5.44
N THR A 38 -3.50 7.82 6.05
CA THR A 38 -3.56 7.66 7.50
C THR A 38 -2.36 6.94 8.08
N TYR A 39 -1.35 6.60 7.28
CA TYR A 39 -0.13 5.99 7.80
C TYR A 39 0.72 7.06 8.49
N THR A 40 1.26 6.69 9.64
CA THR A 40 2.44 7.34 10.21
C THR A 40 3.67 7.03 9.34
N MET A 41 4.71 7.86 9.45
CA MET A 41 5.99 7.57 8.77
C MET A 41 6.56 6.19 9.15
N GLY A 42 6.36 5.75 10.40
CA GLY A 42 6.78 4.44 10.86
C GLY A 42 6.07 3.29 10.13
N GLU A 43 4.75 3.42 9.94
CA GLU A 43 3.95 2.46 9.19
C GLU A 43 4.35 2.42 7.71
N GLU A 44 4.59 3.56 7.06
CA GLU A 44 5.08 3.57 5.67
C GLU A 44 6.42 2.85 5.53
N ILE A 45 7.37 3.12 6.44
CA ILE A 45 8.69 2.45 6.44
C ILE A 45 8.51 0.95 6.61
N GLN A 46 7.66 0.52 7.54
CA GLN A 46 7.39 -0.89 7.78
C GLN A 46 6.77 -1.56 6.55
N MET A 47 5.77 -0.94 5.91
CA MET A 47 5.12 -1.50 4.73
C MET A 47 6.06 -1.57 3.53
N ARG A 48 6.90 -0.55 3.30
CA ARG A 48 7.94 -0.59 2.25
C ARG A 48 8.95 -1.70 2.50
N ARG A 49 9.31 -1.95 3.76
CA ARG A 49 10.20 -3.04 4.13
C ARG A 49 9.57 -4.40 3.83
N LEU A 50 8.30 -4.60 4.20
CA LEU A 50 7.57 -5.83 3.86
C LEU A 50 7.45 -6.02 2.35
N ALA A 51 7.11 -4.97 1.59
CA ALA A 51 7.03 -5.04 0.14
C ALA A 51 8.35 -5.51 -0.47
N LYS A 52 9.48 -4.99 0.01
CA LYS A 52 10.82 -5.42 -0.42
C LYS A 52 11.12 -6.87 -0.05
N GLU A 53 10.79 -7.30 1.17
CA GLU A 53 11.04 -8.65 1.66
C GLU A 53 10.27 -9.72 0.86
N PHE A 54 9.04 -9.41 0.44
CA PHE A 54 8.18 -10.33 -0.32
C PHE A 54 8.25 -10.14 -1.84
N GLY A 55 9.10 -9.23 -2.34
CA GLY A 55 9.18 -8.95 -3.78
C GLY A 55 7.86 -8.43 -4.37
N LEU A 56 7.18 -7.55 -3.62
CA LEU A 56 5.93 -6.90 -3.99
C LEU A 56 6.21 -5.47 -4.48
N ILE A 57 5.50 -5.08 -5.53
CA ILE A 57 5.55 -3.71 -6.07
C ILE A 57 4.84 -2.76 -5.09
N PRO A 58 5.51 -1.71 -4.57
CA PRO A 58 4.86 -0.74 -3.70
C PRO A 58 3.83 0.07 -4.49
N SER A 59 2.73 0.42 -3.84
CA SER A 59 1.70 1.33 -4.36
C SER A 59 1.31 2.38 -3.32
N GLY A 60 0.50 3.37 -3.71
CA GLY A 60 0.03 4.40 -2.80
C GLY A 60 -1.26 5.06 -3.26
N GLY A 61 -2.08 5.48 -2.30
CA GLY A 61 -3.41 6.00 -2.55
C GLY A 61 -3.90 6.94 -1.46
N SER A 62 -4.71 7.92 -1.88
CA SER A 62 -5.36 8.83 -0.92
C SER A 62 -6.58 8.20 -0.25
N ASP A 63 -7.22 7.23 -0.94
CA ASP A 63 -8.48 6.62 -0.52
C ASP A 63 -9.61 7.64 -0.30
N PHE A 64 -9.62 8.65 -1.17
CA PHE A 64 -10.61 9.71 -1.21
C PHE A 64 -12.02 9.18 -1.52
N HIS A 65 -12.98 9.54 -0.66
CA HIS A 65 -14.38 9.14 -0.78
C HIS A 65 -15.35 10.35 -0.67
N GLY A 66 -14.87 11.56 -0.93
CA GLY A 66 -15.67 12.79 -0.90
C GLY A 66 -16.34 13.02 0.45
N ALA A 67 -17.65 13.24 0.44
CA ALA A 67 -18.45 13.52 1.65
C ALA A 67 -18.34 12.42 2.73
N ASN A 68 -18.00 11.18 2.36
CA ASN A 68 -17.83 10.09 3.32
C ASN A 68 -16.50 10.16 4.09
N LYS A 69 -15.50 10.89 3.57
CA LYS A 69 -14.21 11.14 4.22
C LYS A 69 -13.78 12.60 4.01
N PRO A 70 -14.47 13.57 4.66
CA PRO A 70 -14.28 15.00 4.37
C PRO A 70 -12.88 15.52 4.72
N SER A 71 -12.13 14.79 5.56
CA SER A 71 -10.75 15.11 5.93
C SER A 71 -9.69 14.59 4.95
N ILE A 72 -10.09 13.83 3.93
CA ILE A 72 -9.18 13.32 2.90
C ILE A 72 -9.43 14.12 1.63
N SER A 73 -8.35 14.66 1.07
CA SER A 73 -8.35 15.34 -0.22
C SER A 73 -7.79 14.42 -1.30
N LEU A 74 -8.34 14.53 -2.50
CA LEU A 74 -7.84 13.79 -3.66
C LEU A 74 -6.36 14.14 -3.90
N GLY A 75 -5.52 13.11 -3.98
CA GLY A 75 -4.08 13.25 -4.28
C GLY A 75 -3.20 13.71 -3.11
N THR A 76 -3.74 14.41 -2.12
CA THR A 76 -2.96 14.94 -0.97
C THR A 76 -3.32 14.30 0.37
N GLY A 77 -4.35 13.47 0.42
CA GLY A 77 -4.73 12.77 1.65
C GLY A 77 -5.11 13.75 2.75
N LYS A 78 -4.48 13.63 3.93
CA LYS A 78 -4.60 14.60 5.04
C LYS A 78 -3.57 15.74 4.98
N GLY A 79 -2.92 15.95 3.84
CA GLY A 79 -1.92 17.01 3.60
C GLY A 79 -0.46 16.54 3.59
N HIS A 80 -0.18 15.28 3.94
CA HIS A 80 1.18 14.71 3.97
C HIS A 80 1.37 13.55 2.97
N LEU A 81 0.35 13.23 2.16
CA LEU A 81 0.46 12.15 1.21
C LEU A 81 1.35 12.57 0.04
N PHE A 82 2.38 11.78 -0.23
CA PHE A 82 3.22 11.91 -1.41
C PHE A 82 3.45 10.54 -2.04
N VAL A 83 2.81 10.30 -3.18
CA VAL A 83 3.01 9.08 -3.98
C VAL A 83 3.96 9.43 -5.13
N PRO A 84 5.24 9.01 -5.09
CA PRO A 84 6.19 9.35 -6.14
C PRO A 84 5.84 8.66 -7.46
N GLU A 85 6.04 9.35 -8.58
CA GLU A 85 5.79 8.80 -9.93
C GLU A 85 6.61 7.53 -10.21
N SER A 86 7.76 7.35 -9.55
CA SER A 86 8.59 6.14 -9.67
C SER A 86 7.87 4.84 -9.31
N ILE A 87 6.73 4.91 -8.59
CA ILE A 87 5.85 3.76 -8.32
C ILE A 87 5.09 3.31 -9.57
N LEU A 88 4.83 4.21 -10.52
CA LEU A 88 4.01 3.93 -11.69
C LEU A 88 4.71 2.99 -12.69
N GLU A 89 6.02 3.16 -12.87
CA GLU A 89 6.79 2.39 -13.86
C GLU A 89 6.79 0.87 -13.58
N PRO A 90 7.07 0.39 -12.35
CA PRO A 90 6.93 -1.02 -12.02
C PRO A 90 5.51 -1.57 -12.23
N ILE A 91 4.48 -0.79 -11.88
CA ILE A 91 3.07 -1.19 -12.03
C ILE A 91 2.72 -1.35 -13.51
N ARG A 92 3.13 -0.40 -14.36
CA ARG A 92 2.93 -0.46 -15.81
C ARG A 92 3.61 -1.69 -16.42
N LYS A 93 4.87 -1.94 -16.06
CA LYS A 93 5.64 -3.10 -16.58
C LYS A 93 5.02 -4.45 -16.22
N HIS A 94 4.30 -4.55 -15.10
CA HIS A 94 3.62 -5.79 -14.72
C HIS A 94 2.24 -5.96 -15.38
N ALA A 95 1.65 -4.88 -15.90
CA ALA A 95 0.36 -4.92 -16.59
C ALA A 95 0.46 -5.37 -18.05
N HIS A 96 1.68 -5.47 -18.60
CA HIS A 96 2.01 -5.94 -19.94
C HIS A 96 2.69 -7.32 -19.87
#